data_AF-A0A6P1V1Q1-F1
#
_entry.id   AF-A0A6P1V1Q1-F1
#
_cell.length_a   1.000
_cell.length_b   1.000
_cell.length_c   1.000
_cell.angle_alpha   90.00
_cell.angle_beta   90.00
_cell.angle_gamma   90.00
#
_symmetry.space_group_name_H-M   'P 1'
#
loop_
_entity.id
_entity.type
_entity.pdbx_description
1 polymer ?
#
loop_
_entity_poly.entity_id
_entity_poly.type
_entity_poly.pdbx_seq_one_letter_code
_entity_poly.pdbx_strand_id
1 'polypeptide(L)'
;MLYPLYKNGRLHESVLIPFNAYHAEKSKVLWANIELFHEYGYLQDKHYIDEDCKSWIIGEFSYVTDEQFSNSNQRIFYAERYGGEGIDYNGGGGRTGLYKNFQIKGIGSTPLISNLTSVPYKNGRCGLAEVIKDAIWGEVGNIILPHGAARCFALLEIECPVSETKRFLSVRENLVRPAHFMRAPYFKPKGRFENNSSDRTRVLKNKEALNFNLYNISKSSNVIDGLHIMYARWAEQVAFTQAHRLFHGALTPSNICLDGKWIDFGTMSSIGRHCNVIIARGKDPFWMEPNSIAKIIDSFLYNANKYYFQEPLDYLSEFNTFKTFYDFYAKINILKALGIRFIKDYNPEFTSQVNSLTNLIYTYLHINSEECFFGIPLFDKSTPAYKIHTIILGLVLPTQNIEKHIIELITKLESRRIITIQKTSMNYDFLNVDVIEKEIDFIESISIDYESVVDMINEKIFRAKEVFHANP
;
A
#
# COMPACT_ATOMS: atom_id res chain seq x y z
N MET A 1 3.84 -15.17 24.33
CA MET A 1 3.76 -13.72 24.01
C MET A 1 2.35 -13.26 24.31
N LEU A 2 2.18 -12.21 25.13
CA LEU A 2 0.85 -11.74 25.55
C LEU A 2 0.19 -10.78 24.56
N TYR A 3 0.95 -10.08 23.70
CA TYR A 3 0.42 -9.10 22.74
C TYR A 3 0.99 -9.28 21.33
N PRO A 4 0.26 -8.85 20.28
CA PRO A 4 0.76 -8.82 18.91
C PRO A 4 2.00 -7.94 18.75
N LEU A 5 2.88 -8.34 17.85
CA LEU A 5 4.08 -7.60 17.46
C LEU A 5 3.88 -6.92 16.11
N TYR A 6 4.53 -5.77 15.93
CA TYR A 6 4.56 -5.01 14.68
C TYR A 6 5.93 -5.13 14.02
N LYS A 7 5.98 -5.40 12.71
CA LYS A 7 7.23 -5.64 11.97
C LYS A 7 8.14 -4.41 11.93
N ASN A 8 7.55 -3.23 11.80
CA ASN A 8 8.27 -1.96 11.59
C ASN A 8 8.33 -1.06 12.84
N GLY A 9 7.91 -1.55 14.02
CA GLY A 9 7.78 -0.65 15.17
C GLY A 9 7.17 -1.25 16.43
N ARG A 10 6.78 -0.37 17.35
CA ARG A 10 6.04 -0.73 18.58
C ARG A 10 4.92 0.25 18.87
N LEU A 11 3.89 -0.23 19.57
CA LEU A 11 2.77 0.58 20.07
C LEU A 11 2.51 0.23 21.53
N HIS A 12 1.88 1.15 22.26
CA HIS A 12 1.42 0.89 23.61
C HIS A 12 0.19 -0.02 23.58
N GLU A 13 0.09 -1.00 24.50
CA GLU A 13 -1.00 -2.00 24.57
C GLU A 13 -2.42 -1.40 24.63
N SER A 14 -2.55 -0.12 25.01
CA SER A 14 -3.83 0.61 24.96
C SER A 14 -4.44 0.74 23.57
N VAL A 15 -3.66 0.47 22.52
CA VAL A 15 -4.20 0.37 21.16
C VAL A 15 -4.91 -0.97 20.91
N LEU A 16 -4.76 -1.96 21.78
CA LEU A 16 -5.27 -3.31 21.54
C LEU A 16 -6.55 -3.55 22.37
N ILE A 17 -7.62 -3.96 21.68
CA ILE A 17 -8.88 -4.41 22.30
C ILE A 17 -9.02 -5.91 22.06
N PRO A 18 -9.01 -6.74 23.12
CA PRO A 18 -9.18 -8.18 22.96
C PRO A 18 -10.60 -8.51 22.48
N PHE A 19 -10.73 -9.54 21.67
CA PHE A 19 -12.01 -10.13 21.28
C PHE A 19 -11.85 -11.62 20.97
N ASN A 20 -12.96 -12.35 21.09
CA ASN A 20 -13.00 -13.77 20.82
C ASN A 20 -13.24 -14.03 19.32
N ALA A 21 -12.49 -14.97 18.76
CA ALA A 21 -12.78 -15.57 17.47
C ALA A 21 -12.77 -17.08 17.60
N TYR A 22 -13.50 -17.74 16.72
CA TYR A 22 -13.74 -19.18 16.74
C TYR A 22 -13.11 -19.83 15.52
N HIS A 23 -12.51 -20.99 15.71
CA HIS A 23 -11.82 -21.73 14.66
C HIS A 23 -12.81 -22.20 13.60
N ALA A 24 -12.49 -21.97 12.33
CA ALA A 24 -13.29 -22.48 11.22
C ALA A 24 -12.63 -23.75 10.67
N GLU A 25 -13.01 -24.90 11.19
CA GLU A 25 -12.37 -26.19 10.87
C GLU A 25 -12.43 -26.53 9.37
N LYS A 26 -13.56 -26.21 8.71
CA LYS A 26 -13.72 -26.37 7.26
C LYS A 26 -13.11 -25.18 6.52
N SER A 27 -11.80 -25.25 6.34
CA SER A 27 -11.03 -24.21 5.66
C SER A 27 -10.02 -24.78 4.69
N LYS A 28 -9.68 -23.98 3.68
CA LYS A 28 -8.71 -24.31 2.65
C LYS A 28 -7.69 -23.19 2.53
N VAL A 29 -6.41 -23.53 2.44
CA VAL A 29 -5.36 -22.58 2.06
C VAL A 29 -5.45 -22.38 0.54
N LEU A 30 -5.60 -21.12 0.12
CA LEU A 30 -5.62 -20.75 -1.30
C LEU A 30 -4.23 -20.36 -1.80
N TRP A 31 -3.41 -19.78 -0.94
CA TRP A 31 -2.06 -19.35 -1.27
C TRP A 31 -1.23 -19.16 0.01
N ALA A 32 0.08 -19.35 -0.09
CA ALA A 32 1.01 -19.10 1.00
C ALA A 32 2.36 -18.61 0.46
N ASN A 33 2.98 -17.69 1.19
CA ASN A 33 4.20 -17.02 0.79
C ASN A 33 5.45 -17.73 1.29
N ILE A 34 6.07 -18.54 0.43
CA ILE A 34 7.26 -19.34 0.79
C ILE A 34 8.41 -18.46 1.30
N GLU A 35 8.67 -17.31 0.67
CA GLU A 35 9.74 -16.39 1.10
C GLU A 35 9.49 -15.90 2.53
N LEU A 36 8.27 -15.43 2.84
CA LEU A 36 7.94 -14.99 4.20
C LEU A 36 7.96 -16.13 5.22
N PHE A 37 7.55 -17.33 4.83
CA PHE A 37 7.64 -18.48 5.71
C PHE A 37 9.09 -18.74 6.17
N HIS A 38 10.05 -18.59 5.26
CA HIS A 38 11.47 -18.62 5.61
C HIS A 38 11.90 -17.41 6.45
N GLU A 39 11.51 -16.18 6.08
CA GLU A 39 11.86 -14.96 6.83
C GLU A 39 11.41 -15.03 8.30
N TYR A 40 10.23 -15.61 8.55
CA TYR A 40 9.68 -15.77 9.90
C TYR A 40 10.12 -17.07 10.61
N GLY A 41 10.94 -17.90 9.96
CA GLY A 41 11.49 -19.14 10.53
C GLY A 41 10.48 -20.27 10.68
N TYR A 42 9.37 -20.26 9.93
CA TYR A 42 8.37 -21.33 9.91
C TYR A 42 8.71 -22.44 8.91
N LEU A 43 9.50 -22.13 7.87
CA LEU A 43 10.12 -23.12 6.98
C LEU A 43 11.64 -23.08 7.16
N GLN A 44 12.23 -24.24 7.47
CA GLN A 44 13.68 -24.42 7.48
C GLN A 44 14.18 -24.67 6.05
N ASP A 45 14.40 -25.93 5.68
CA ASP A 45 15.03 -26.33 4.41
C ASP A 45 14.04 -26.63 3.28
N LYS A 46 12.73 -26.48 3.52
CA LYS A 46 11.68 -26.78 2.54
C LYS A 46 11.39 -25.54 1.70
N HIS A 47 11.45 -25.68 0.38
CA HIS A 47 11.12 -24.63 -0.60
C HIS A 47 9.71 -24.74 -1.19
N TYR A 48 8.79 -25.42 -0.49
CA TYR A 48 7.42 -25.63 -0.92
C TYR A 48 6.49 -25.74 0.30
N ILE A 49 5.19 -25.54 0.08
CA ILE A 49 4.14 -25.60 1.12
C ILE A 49 3.45 -26.96 1.03
N ASP A 50 3.77 -27.86 1.96
CA ASP A 50 3.13 -29.18 2.06
C ASP A 50 1.84 -29.16 2.90
N GLU A 51 1.21 -30.33 3.05
CA GLU A 51 -0.03 -30.48 3.81
C GLU A 51 0.15 -30.20 5.32
N ASP A 52 1.34 -30.44 5.88
CA ASP A 52 1.65 -30.08 7.27
C ASP A 52 1.68 -28.56 7.44
N CYS A 53 2.29 -27.85 6.49
CA CYS A 53 2.30 -26.39 6.46
C CYS A 53 0.89 -25.83 6.28
N LYS A 54 0.08 -26.38 5.37
CA LYS A 54 -1.31 -25.98 5.18
C LYS A 54 -2.16 -26.20 6.42
N SER A 55 -2.00 -27.36 7.07
CA SER A 55 -2.67 -27.70 8.32
C SER A 55 -2.28 -26.73 9.45
N TRP A 56 -0.99 -26.36 9.53
CA TRP A 56 -0.52 -25.36 10.49
C TRP A 56 -1.12 -23.98 10.21
N ILE A 57 -1.15 -23.52 8.95
CA ILE A 57 -1.79 -22.25 8.56
C ILE A 57 -3.25 -22.22 9.01
N ILE A 58 -4.02 -23.28 8.73
CA ILE A 58 -5.42 -23.39 9.13
C ILE A 58 -5.56 -23.36 10.65
N GLY A 59 -4.72 -24.10 11.38
CA GLY A 59 -4.74 -24.15 12.85
C GLY A 59 -4.34 -22.82 13.51
N GLU A 60 -3.56 -21.97 12.84
CA GLU A 60 -3.12 -20.69 13.38
C GLU A 60 -4.00 -19.51 12.98
N PHE A 61 -4.52 -19.52 11.75
CA PHE A 61 -5.13 -18.33 11.14
C PHE A 61 -6.57 -18.50 10.68
N SER A 62 -7.13 -19.72 10.65
CA SER A 62 -8.54 -19.90 10.28
C SER A 62 -9.48 -19.63 11.46
N TYR A 63 -9.62 -18.36 11.82
CA TYR A 63 -10.49 -17.91 12.90
C TYR A 63 -11.44 -16.82 12.40
N VAL A 64 -12.66 -16.80 12.91
CA VAL A 64 -13.69 -15.80 12.59
C VAL A 64 -14.54 -15.41 13.81
N THR A 65 -15.12 -14.22 13.81
CA THR A 65 -15.97 -13.72 14.91
C THR A 65 -17.44 -14.16 14.80
N ASP A 66 -17.78 -14.97 13.80
CA ASP A 66 -19.16 -15.37 13.54
C ASP A 66 -19.63 -16.41 14.55
N GLU A 67 -20.77 -16.14 15.21
CA GLU A 67 -21.37 -16.98 16.24
C GLU A 67 -21.75 -18.38 15.71
N GLN A 68 -21.92 -18.56 14.41
CA GLN A 68 -22.17 -19.89 13.84
C GLN A 68 -21.02 -20.88 14.10
N PHE A 69 -19.82 -20.39 14.41
CA PHE A 69 -18.66 -21.19 14.79
C PHE A 69 -18.44 -21.25 16.30
N SER A 70 -19.34 -20.69 17.13
CA SER A 70 -19.14 -20.56 18.59
C SER A 70 -18.94 -21.87 19.35
N ASN A 71 -19.32 -23.01 18.77
CA ASN A 71 -19.09 -24.34 19.34
C ASN A 71 -17.68 -24.90 19.07
N SER A 72 -16.86 -24.21 18.27
CA SER A 72 -15.49 -24.63 17.96
C SER A 72 -14.45 -24.03 18.91
N ASN A 73 -13.18 -24.39 18.72
CA ASN A 73 -12.09 -23.86 19.51
C ASN A 73 -12.01 -22.33 19.45
N GLN A 74 -12.07 -21.69 20.62
CA GLN A 74 -11.99 -20.24 20.76
C GLN A 74 -10.54 -19.78 20.95
N ARG A 75 -10.21 -18.61 20.41
CA ARG A 75 -8.93 -17.93 20.62
C ARG A 75 -9.13 -16.42 20.77
N ILE A 76 -8.29 -15.78 21.59
CA ILE A 76 -8.26 -14.33 21.74
C ILE A 76 -7.43 -13.71 20.62
N PHE A 77 -8.06 -12.77 19.92
CA PHE A 77 -7.44 -11.86 18.96
C PHE A 77 -7.51 -10.43 19.49
N TYR A 78 -6.77 -9.52 18.86
CA TYR A 78 -6.80 -8.11 19.22
C TYR A 78 -7.24 -7.25 18.05
N ALA A 79 -8.17 -6.34 18.28
CA ALA A 79 -8.51 -5.29 17.34
C ALA A 79 -7.63 -4.07 17.67
N GLU A 80 -6.95 -3.54 16.66
CA GLU A 80 -6.09 -2.36 16.83
C GLU A 80 -6.88 -1.05 16.68
N ARG A 81 -6.71 -0.15 17.65
CA ARG A 81 -7.32 1.17 17.70
C ARG A 81 -6.43 2.17 17.00
N TYR A 82 -7.04 2.90 16.07
CA TYR A 82 -6.40 4.00 15.38
C TYR A 82 -7.46 5.00 14.89
N GLY A 83 -6.99 6.21 14.60
CA GLY A 83 -7.81 7.34 14.20
C GLY A 83 -7.49 7.85 12.79
N GLY A 84 -7.82 9.12 12.55
CA GLY A 84 -7.54 9.82 11.31
C GLY A 84 -8.67 9.77 10.29
N GLU A 85 -8.54 10.54 9.21
CA GLU A 85 -9.55 10.54 8.16
C GLU A 85 -9.59 9.20 7.42
N GLY A 86 -10.74 8.91 6.80
CA GLY A 86 -10.89 7.70 5.98
C GLY A 86 -11.27 6.42 6.75
N ILE A 87 -11.32 6.45 8.08
CA ILE A 87 -11.80 5.31 8.90
C ILE A 87 -13.32 5.30 9.10
N ASP A 88 -14.04 6.23 8.46
CA ASP A 88 -15.48 6.47 8.62
C ASP A 88 -15.83 6.69 10.11
N TYR A 89 -16.83 6.00 10.64
CA TYR A 89 -17.21 6.07 12.05
C TYR A 89 -16.49 5.03 12.91
N ASN A 90 -15.54 4.23 12.39
CA ASN A 90 -14.93 3.14 13.12
C ASN A 90 -13.86 3.62 14.12
N GLY A 91 -13.52 2.76 15.09
CA GLY A 91 -12.51 3.02 16.12
C GLY A 91 -11.12 2.47 15.81
N GLY A 92 -10.91 1.98 14.58
CA GLY A 92 -9.71 1.28 14.14
C GLY A 92 -10.04 0.09 13.24
N GLY A 93 -9.35 -1.02 13.45
CA GLY A 93 -9.47 -2.26 12.67
C GLY A 93 -10.83 -2.93 12.82
N GLY A 94 -11.85 -2.48 12.08
CA GLY A 94 -13.22 -2.99 12.16
C GLY A 94 -13.40 -4.42 11.65
N ARG A 95 -12.50 -4.90 10.80
CA ARG A 95 -12.57 -6.23 10.17
C ARG A 95 -11.24 -6.98 10.18
N THR A 96 -10.36 -6.59 11.09
CA THR A 96 -9.00 -7.09 11.18
C THR A 96 -8.68 -7.53 12.60
N GLY A 97 -8.18 -8.76 12.75
CA GLY A 97 -7.73 -9.32 14.02
C GLY A 97 -6.23 -9.52 14.02
N LEU A 98 -5.54 -9.02 15.04
CA LEU A 98 -4.11 -9.22 15.21
C LEU A 98 -3.84 -10.45 16.08
N TYR A 99 -2.90 -11.26 15.64
CA TYR A 99 -2.40 -12.41 16.37
C TYR A 99 -0.93 -12.64 16.06
N LYS A 100 -0.10 -12.73 17.13
CA LYS A 100 1.37 -12.80 17.02
C LYS A 100 1.90 -11.68 16.10
N ASN A 101 2.53 -12.03 14.98
CA ASN A 101 3.18 -11.09 14.05
C ASN A 101 2.26 -10.63 12.90
N PHE A 102 1.01 -11.13 12.85
CA PHE A 102 0.15 -10.97 11.70
C PHE A 102 -1.19 -10.32 12.03
N GLN A 103 -1.76 -9.72 10.99
CA GLN A 103 -3.11 -9.20 10.90
C GLN A 103 -3.91 -10.09 9.96
N ILE A 104 -5.06 -10.56 10.43
CA ILE A 104 -6.02 -11.33 9.66
C ILE A 104 -7.15 -10.40 9.24
N LYS A 105 -7.20 -10.04 7.95
CA LYS A 105 -8.28 -9.26 7.35
C LYS A 105 -9.40 -10.21 6.89
N GLY A 106 -10.65 -9.83 7.15
CA GLY A 106 -11.82 -10.65 6.84
C GLY A 106 -12.29 -11.54 7.99
N ILE A 107 -11.69 -11.40 9.18
CA ILE A 107 -12.01 -12.18 10.39
C ILE A 107 -13.46 -12.00 10.86
N GLY A 108 -14.18 -10.99 10.34
CA GLY A 108 -15.51 -10.61 10.81
C GLY A 108 -15.48 -9.33 11.63
N SER A 109 -16.65 -8.92 12.11
CA SER A 109 -16.85 -7.69 12.86
C SER A 109 -16.09 -7.68 14.18
N THR A 110 -15.20 -6.70 14.35
CA THR A 110 -14.49 -6.50 15.63
C THR A 110 -15.24 -5.52 16.54
N PRO A 111 -14.83 -5.39 17.82
CA PRO A 111 -15.39 -4.38 18.73
C PRO A 111 -15.22 -2.92 18.24
N LEU A 112 -14.37 -2.69 17.23
CA LEU A 112 -14.08 -1.36 16.69
C LEU A 112 -14.99 -0.96 15.51
N ILE A 113 -15.91 -1.83 15.08
CA ILE A 113 -17.01 -1.43 14.19
C ILE A 113 -17.98 -0.53 14.94
N SER A 114 -18.33 0.59 14.32
CA SER A 114 -19.31 1.54 14.87
C SER A 114 -20.75 1.13 14.61
N ASN A 115 -21.67 1.64 15.43
CA ASN A 115 -23.11 1.57 15.15
C ASN A 115 -23.50 2.30 13.85
N LEU A 116 -22.66 3.23 13.39
CA LEU A 116 -22.92 4.08 12.21
C LEU A 116 -22.26 3.57 10.92
N THR A 117 -21.42 2.53 10.98
CA THR A 117 -20.71 1.98 9.81
C THR A 117 -21.69 1.52 8.73
N SER A 118 -21.39 1.72 7.44
CA SER A 118 -22.28 1.31 6.35
C SER A 118 -22.40 -0.21 6.21
N VAL A 119 -23.56 -0.68 5.71
CA VAL A 119 -23.94 -2.11 5.66
C VAL A 119 -22.89 -3.03 5.02
N PRO A 120 -22.25 -2.68 3.88
CA PRO A 120 -21.27 -3.57 3.23
C PRO A 120 -20.08 -3.93 4.13
N TYR A 121 -19.67 -3.01 5.01
CA TYR A 121 -18.53 -3.23 5.92
C TYR A 121 -18.95 -3.76 7.30
N LYS A 122 -20.26 -3.80 7.60
CA LYS A 122 -20.75 -4.21 8.92
C LYS A 122 -20.43 -5.67 9.24
N ASN A 123 -20.41 -6.57 8.25
CA ASN A 123 -20.20 -8.00 8.46
C ASN A 123 -18.72 -8.40 8.65
N GLY A 124 -17.80 -7.48 8.34
CA GLY A 124 -16.35 -7.67 8.46
C GLY A 124 -15.74 -8.76 7.57
N ARG A 125 -16.43 -9.15 6.48
CA ARG A 125 -15.97 -10.19 5.54
C ARG A 125 -15.14 -9.59 4.40
N CYS A 126 -14.34 -10.43 3.75
CA CYS A 126 -13.65 -10.12 2.49
C CYS A 126 -14.13 -11.04 1.38
N GLY A 127 -14.17 -10.52 0.15
CA GLY A 127 -14.37 -11.30 -1.07
C GLY A 127 -13.05 -11.85 -1.62
N LEU A 128 -13.13 -12.78 -2.58
CA LEU A 128 -11.96 -13.41 -3.19
C LEU A 128 -11.03 -12.38 -3.85
N ALA A 129 -11.61 -11.50 -4.69
CA ALA A 129 -10.85 -10.48 -5.39
C ALA A 129 -10.11 -9.52 -4.45
N GLU A 130 -10.68 -9.22 -3.28
CA GLU A 130 -10.02 -8.37 -2.29
C GLU A 130 -8.78 -9.05 -1.72
N VAL A 131 -8.88 -10.32 -1.31
CA VAL A 131 -7.74 -11.01 -0.68
C VAL A 131 -6.63 -11.34 -1.69
N ILE A 132 -7.00 -11.64 -2.94
CA ILE A 132 -6.04 -11.87 -4.03
C ILE A 132 -5.29 -10.56 -4.37
N LYS A 133 -5.99 -9.43 -4.48
CA LYS A 133 -5.35 -8.12 -4.68
C LYS A 133 -4.42 -7.76 -3.52
N ASP A 134 -4.80 -8.06 -2.28
CA ASP A 134 -3.92 -7.86 -1.11
C ASP A 134 -2.63 -8.71 -1.22
N ALA A 135 -2.70 -9.94 -1.75
CA ALA A 135 -1.52 -10.75 -2.01
C ALA A 135 -0.67 -10.21 -3.18
N ILE A 136 -1.27 -9.99 -4.36
CA ILE A 136 -0.54 -9.50 -5.54
C ILE A 136 0.18 -8.19 -5.22
N TRP A 137 -0.52 -7.18 -4.70
CA TRP A 137 0.07 -5.87 -4.42
C TRP A 137 0.96 -5.86 -3.18
N GLY A 138 0.71 -6.72 -2.19
CA GLY A 138 1.63 -6.89 -1.07
C GLY A 138 3.01 -7.35 -1.51
N GLU A 139 3.05 -8.32 -2.43
CA GLU A 139 4.28 -8.92 -2.93
C GLU A 139 4.95 -8.08 -4.02
N VAL A 140 4.20 -7.72 -5.05
CA VAL A 140 4.69 -6.87 -6.14
C VAL A 140 5.11 -5.51 -5.60
N GLY A 141 4.29 -4.91 -4.73
CA GLY A 141 4.60 -3.64 -4.11
C GLY A 141 5.88 -3.71 -3.28
N ASN A 142 6.14 -4.80 -2.55
CA ASN A 142 7.39 -4.92 -1.82
C ASN A 142 8.64 -5.01 -2.71
N ILE A 143 8.49 -5.51 -3.93
CA ILE A 143 9.59 -5.60 -4.90
C ILE A 143 9.84 -4.24 -5.55
N ILE A 144 8.79 -3.56 -6.03
CA ILE A 144 8.94 -2.40 -6.92
C ILE A 144 8.88 -1.06 -6.20
N LEU A 145 8.15 -0.97 -5.07
CA LEU A 145 7.98 0.29 -4.38
C LEU A 145 9.25 0.66 -3.58
N PRO A 146 9.69 1.93 -3.61
CA PRO A 146 10.94 2.37 -2.97
C PRO A 146 11.08 2.00 -1.49
N HIS A 147 9.96 1.90 -0.77
CA HIS A 147 9.93 1.52 0.65
C HIS A 147 9.09 0.27 0.94
N GLY A 148 8.63 -0.39 -0.12
CA GLY A 148 7.88 -1.63 -0.09
C GLY A 148 6.40 -1.50 0.28
N ALA A 149 5.81 -2.64 0.60
CA ALA A 149 4.39 -2.82 0.89
C ALA A 149 4.21 -3.82 2.04
N ALA A 150 3.03 -3.82 2.67
CA ALA A 150 2.65 -4.87 3.61
C ALA A 150 2.53 -6.21 2.89
N ARG A 151 3.45 -7.12 3.18
CA ARG A 151 3.47 -8.45 2.55
C ARG A 151 2.30 -9.30 3.01
N CYS A 152 1.84 -10.19 2.14
CA CYS A 152 0.82 -11.17 2.45
C CYS A 152 1.48 -12.51 2.77
N PHE A 153 1.13 -13.10 3.90
CA PHE A 153 1.67 -14.37 4.38
C PHE A 153 0.88 -15.56 3.85
N ALA A 154 -0.45 -15.50 3.89
CA ALA A 154 -1.33 -16.56 3.42
C ALA A 154 -2.74 -16.06 3.09
N LEU A 155 -3.41 -16.77 2.18
CA LEU A 155 -4.82 -16.61 1.86
C LEU A 155 -5.60 -17.86 2.26
N LEU A 156 -6.75 -17.69 2.91
CA LEU A 156 -7.63 -18.80 3.29
C LEU A 156 -9.04 -18.61 2.73
N GLU A 157 -9.66 -19.71 2.35
CA GLU A 157 -11.09 -19.84 2.12
C GLU A 157 -11.73 -20.54 3.32
N ILE A 158 -12.89 -20.04 3.75
CA ILE A 158 -13.70 -20.58 4.84
C ILE A 158 -15.08 -20.95 4.30
N GLU A 159 -15.48 -22.20 4.53
CA GLU A 159 -16.84 -22.67 4.29
C GLU A 159 -17.75 -22.25 5.45
N CYS A 160 -18.86 -21.58 5.13
CA CYS A 160 -19.85 -21.20 6.14
C CYS A 160 -20.91 -22.30 6.30
N PRO A 161 -21.06 -22.91 7.49
CA PRO A 161 -21.99 -24.02 7.69
C PRO A 161 -23.45 -23.70 7.37
N VAL A 162 -23.88 -22.45 7.55
CA VAL A 162 -25.30 -22.05 7.50
C VAL A 162 -25.69 -21.41 6.16
N SER A 163 -24.77 -20.70 5.51
CA SER A 163 -25.12 -19.76 4.43
C SER A 163 -24.64 -20.17 3.03
N GLU A 164 -24.00 -21.34 2.88
CA GLU A 164 -23.33 -21.84 1.65
C GLU A 164 -22.41 -20.83 0.94
N THR A 165 -22.13 -19.71 1.59
CA THR A 165 -21.35 -18.60 1.05
C THR A 165 -19.93 -18.71 1.57
N LYS A 166 -18.98 -18.67 0.64
CA LYS A 166 -17.56 -18.66 0.95
C LYS A 166 -17.17 -17.34 1.58
N ARG A 167 -16.16 -17.39 2.45
CA ARG A 167 -15.48 -16.20 2.98
C ARG A 167 -13.99 -16.36 2.83
N PHE A 168 -13.30 -15.24 2.73
CA PHE A 168 -11.87 -15.25 2.50
C PHE A 168 -11.14 -14.45 3.57
N LEU A 169 -9.97 -14.94 3.97
CA LEU A 169 -9.06 -14.28 4.87
C LEU A 169 -7.76 -13.94 4.16
N SER A 170 -7.23 -12.75 4.44
CA SER A 170 -5.85 -12.38 4.10
C SER A 170 -5.04 -12.22 5.39
N VAL A 171 -3.99 -13.02 5.52
CA VAL A 171 -3.02 -12.95 6.62
C VAL A 171 -1.85 -12.10 6.15
N ARG A 172 -1.64 -10.94 6.77
CA ARG A 172 -0.63 -9.95 6.36
C ARG A 172 0.16 -9.41 7.54
N GLU A 173 1.25 -8.72 7.28
CA GLU A 173 2.12 -8.19 8.33
C GLU A 173 1.45 -7.08 9.17
N ASN A 174 1.75 -7.06 10.46
CA ASN A 174 1.36 -5.96 11.35
C ASN A 174 2.30 -4.76 11.18
N LEU A 175 1.78 -3.61 10.76
CA LEU A 175 2.58 -2.40 10.53
C LEU A 175 2.05 -1.18 11.26
N VAL A 176 2.97 -0.38 11.81
CA VAL A 176 2.71 0.89 12.46
C VAL A 176 2.51 1.99 11.41
N ARG A 177 1.40 2.71 11.59
CA ARG A 177 0.87 3.77 10.72
C ARG A 177 0.63 5.08 11.49
N PRO A 178 0.61 6.24 10.82
CA PRO A 178 0.23 7.53 11.42
C PRO A 178 -1.10 7.48 12.19
N ALA A 179 -2.08 6.75 11.67
CA ALA A 179 -3.40 6.60 12.29
C ALA A 179 -3.34 6.14 13.76
N HIS A 180 -2.36 5.32 14.17
CA HIS A 180 -2.25 4.89 15.57
C HIS A 180 -1.98 6.04 16.52
N PHE A 181 -1.43 7.15 16.03
CA PHE A 181 -1.12 8.33 16.82
C PHE A 181 -2.24 9.38 16.76
N MET A 182 -3.29 9.14 15.98
CA MET A 182 -4.38 10.08 15.74
C MET A 182 -5.65 9.64 16.44
N ARG A 183 -6.53 10.58 16.77
CA ARG A 183 -7.84 10.29 17.39
C ARG A 183 -8.89 9.77 16.39
N ALA A 184 -9.84 8.99 16.90
CA ALA A 184 -11.07 8.56 16.24
C ALA A 184 -12.29 9.28 16.88
N PRO A 185 -12.49 10.59 16.64
CA PRO A 185 -13.46 11.40 17.38
C PRO A 185 -14.92 10.99 17.17
N TYR A 186 -15.23 10.34 16.04
CA TYR A 186 -16.60 9.95 15.67
C TYR A 186 -16.95 8.50 16.01
N PHE A 187 -16.02 7.77 16.63
CA PHE A 187 -16.24 6.38 16.98
C PHE A 187 -17.30 6.24 18.07
N LYS A 188 -18.36 5.51 17.73
CA LYS A 188 -19.44 5.14 18.65
C LYS A 188 -19.49 3.62 18.78
N PRO A 189 -18.91 3.05 19.86
CA PRO A 189 -18.87 1.61 20.04
C PRO A 189 -20.27 1.01 20.17
N LYS A 190 -20.45 -0.24 19.72
CA LYS A 190 -21.73 -0.96 19.85
C LYS A 190 -22.04 -1.42 21.28
N GLY A 191 -21.02 -1.51 22.13
CA GLY A 191 -21.12 -1.96 23.51
C GLY A 191 -19.93 -1.51 24.34
N ARG A 192 -19.85 -1.99 25.58
CA ARG A 192 -18.65 -1.83 26.41
C ARG A 192 -17.68 -2.97 26.09
N PHE A 193 -16.40 -2.67 25.98
CA PHE A 193 -15.34 -3.67 25.84
C PHE A 193 -14.21 -3.38 26.82
N GLU A 194 -13.42 -4.42 27.12
CA GLU A 194 -12.24 -4.34 27.98
C GLU A 194 -11.23 -3.33 27.40
N ASN A 195 -10.44 -2.68 28.26
CA ASN A 195 -9.54 -1.57 27.88
C ASN A 195 -10.29 -0.29 27.40
N ASN A 196 -11.27 0.15 28.20
CA ASN A 196 -12.12 1.32 27.98
C ASN A 196 -11.41 2.68 28.17
N SER A 197 -10.10 2.74 27.94
CA SER A 197 -9.38 4.01 27.98
C SER A 197 -9.95 4.94 26.91
N SER A 198 -10.29 6.17 27.32
CA SER A 198 -10.79 7.18 26.38
C SER A 198 -9.80 7.35 25.23
N ASP A 199 -10.30 7.64 24.03
CA ASP A 199 -9.44 7.75 22.85
C ASP A 199 -8.30 8.78 23.03
N ARG A 200 -8.57 9.87 23.77
CA ARG A 200 -7.55 10.81 24.22
C ARG A 200 -6.45 10.15 25.06
N THR A 201 -6.82 9.31 26.02
CA THR A 201 -5.87 8.59 26.88
C THR A 201 -5.03 7.61 26.08
N ARG A 202 -5.64 6.89 25.13
CA ARG A 202 -4.91 5.98 24.22
C ARG A 202 -3.84 6.72 23.43
N VAL A 203 -4.18 7.87 22.84
CA VAL A 203 -3.25 8.72 22.10
C VAL A 203 -2.10 9.14 23.02
N LEU A 204 -2.38 9.71 24.19
CA LEU A 204 -1.33 10.14 25.13
C LEU A 204 -0.37 9.01 25.55
N LYS A 205 -0.90 7.81 25.79
CA LYS A 205 -0.08 6.63 26.14
C LYS A 205 0.87 6.18 25.02
N ASN A 206 0.64 6.59 23.77
CA ASN A 206 1.51 6.26 22.63
C ASN A 206 2.65 7.27 22.38
N LYS A 207 2.85 8.27 23.25
CA LYS A 207 3.91 9.28 23.07
C LYS A 207 5.31 8.67 22.93
N GLU A 208 5.67 7.76 23.84
CA GLU A 208 6.97 7.08 23.79
C GLU A 208 7.10 6.13 22.60
N ALA A 209 5.98 5.53 22.18
CA ALA A 209 5.93 4.71 20.98
C ALA A 209 6.21 5.56 19.73
N LEU A 210 5.64 6.77 19.62
CA LEU A 210 5.90 7.66 18.50
C LEU A 210 7.40 8.00 18.41
N ASN A 211 7.99 8.45 19.51
CA ASN A 211 9.42 8.78 19.56
C ASN A 211 10.30 7.60 19.17
N PHE A 212 9.98 6.39 19.65
CA PHE A 212 10.71 5.18 19.28
C PHE A 212 10.60 4.85 17.80
N ASN A 213 9.40 4.95 17.21
CA ASN A 213 9.21 4.64 15.81
C ASN A 213 9.93 5.65 14.91
N LEU A 214 9.89 6.94 15.25
CA LEU A 214 10.62 7.99 14.53
C LEU A 214 12.14 7.82 14.66
N TYR A 215 12.64 7.49 15.86
CA TYR A 215 14.03 7.09 16.07
C TYR A 215 14.41 5.88 15.22
N ASN A 216 13.56 4.85 15.12
CA ASN A 216 13.88 3.66 14.34
C ASN A 216 14.01 3.95 12.84
N ILE A 217 13.29 4.94 12.34
CA ILE A 217 13.29 5.36 10.94
C ILE A 217 14.54 6.17 10.61
N SER A 218 14.91 7.17 11.44
CA SER A 218 16.04 8.06 11.18
C SER A 218 17.37 7.63 11.81
N LYS A 219 17.31 6.75 12.82
CA LYS A 219 18.41 6.46 13.77
C LYS A 219 18.93 7.71 14.52
N SER A 220 18.13 8.77 14.55
CA SER A 220 18.43 10.04 15.25
C SER A 220 17.50 10.21 16.44
N SER A 221 18.05 10.70 17.56
CA SER A 221 17.26 11.08 18.74
C SER A 221 16.45 12.36 18.51
N ASN A 222 16.75 13.13 17.45
CA ASN A 222 15.95 14.26 17.05
C ASN A 222 14.69 13.78 16.32
N VAL A 223 13.52 14.07 16.90
CA VAL A 223 12.21 13.70 16.36
C VAL A 223 11.96 14.31 14.99
N ILE A 224 12.47 15.51 14.74
CA ILE A 224 12.33 16.21 13.45
C ILE A 224 13.03 15.45 12.33
N ASP A 225 14.21 14.89 12.57
CA ASP A 225 14.89 14.06 11.59
C ASP A 225 14.05 12.82 11.25
N GLY A 226 13.40 12.22 12.26
CA GLY A 226 12.44 11.13 12.07
C GLY A 226 11.27 11.50 11.17
N LEU A 227 10.68 12.69 11.38
CA LEU A 227 9.59 13.20 10.56
C LEU A 227 10.04 13.48 9.13
N HIS A 228 11.19 14.11 8.95
CA HIS A 228 11.71 14.44 7.62
C HIS A 228 12.04 13.18 6.80
N ILE A 229 12.62 12.15 7.43
CA ILE A 229 12.82 10.86 6.74
C ILE A 229 11.46 10.20 6.42
N MET A 230 10.48 10.25 7.33
CA MET A 230 9.13 9.75 7.06
C MET A 230 8.50 10.46 5.84
N TYR A 231 8.57 11.80 5.77
CA TYR A 231 8.07 12.57 4.63
C TYR A 231 8.82 12.27 3.34
N ALA A 232 10.15 12.17 3.40
CA ALA A 232 10.97 11.81 2.24
C ALA A 232 10.53 10.45 1.69
N ARG A 233 10.25 9.49 2.56
CA ARG A 233 9.77 8.16 2.15
C ARG A 233 8.37 8.21 1.55
N TRP A 234 7.45 8.96 2.14
CA TRP A 234 6.10 9.14 1.58
C TRP A 234 6.14 9.82 0.22
N ALA A 235 7.00 10.83 0.07
CA ALA A 235 7.23 11.56 -1.17
C ALA A 235 7.81 10.65 -2.26
N GLU A 236 8.84 9.85 -1.95
CA GLU A 236 9.45 8.94 -2.92
C GLU A 236 8.46 7.87 -3.41
N GLN A 237 7.67 7.31 -2.50
CA GLN A 237 6.60 6.36 -2.82
C GLN A 237 5.60 6.92 -3.83
N VAL A 238 4.96 8.04 -3.51
CA VAL A 238 3.91 8.60 -4.39
C VAL A 238 4.49 9.14 -5.70
N ALA A 239 5.71 9.70 -5.68
CA ALA A 239 6.41 10.12 -6.88
C ALA A 239 6.75 8.93 -7.80
N PHE A 240 7.18 7.80 -7.21
CA PHE A 240 7.47 6.58 -7.94
C PHE A 240 6.22 6.01 -8.61
N THR A 241 5.11 5.90 -7.87
CA THR A 241 3.86 5.33 -8.40
C THR A 241 3.28 6.20 -9.50
N GLN A 242 3.34 7.53 -9.37
CA GLN A 242 2.91 8.42 -10.45
C GLN A 242 3.75 8.24 -11.72
N ALA A 243 5.07 8.16 -11.61
CA ALA A 243 5.95 7.93 -12.77
C ALA A 243 5.68 6.58 -13.47
N HIS A 244 5.24 5.57 -12.72
CA HIS A 244 4.98 4.23 -13.21
C HIS A 244 3.49 3.93 -13.50
N ARG A 245 2.60 4.93 -13.41
CA ARG A 245 1.14 4.78 -13.55
C ARG A 245 0.54 3.74 -12.62
N LEU A 246 0.98 3.74 -11.37
CA LEU A 246 0.40 2.92 -10.31
C LEU A 246 -0.43 3.85 -9.43
N PHE A 247 -1.67 3.47 -9.17
CA PHE A 247 -2.60 4.30 -8.39
C PHE A 247 -3.13 3.50 -7.22
N HIS A 248 -2.91 3.98 -6.00
CA HIS A 248 -3.45 3.34 -4.81
C HIS A 248 -4.94 3.70 -4.66
N GLY A 249 -5.29 4.97 -4.85
CA GLY A 249 -6.65 5.52 -4.85
C GLY A 249 -7.41 5.46 -3.53
N ALA A 250 -6.73 5.09 -2.44
CA ALA A 250 -7.27 5.10 -1.08
C ALA A 250 -6.20 5.41 -0.02
N LEU A 251 -5.21 6.25 -0.36
CA LEU A 251 -4.22 6.70 0.61
C LEU A 251 -4.89 7.51 1.72
N THR A 252 -4.69 7.05 2.95
CA THR A 252 -5.22 7.63 4.19
C THR A 252 -4.20 7.39 5.29
N PRO A 253 -4.32 8.04 6.46
CA PRO A 253 -3.40 7.81 7.58
C PRO A 253 -3.34 6.35 8.05
N SER A 254 -4.34 5.51 7.72
CA SER A 254 -4.41 4.08 8.04
C SER A 254 -3.93 3.15 6.92
N ASN A 255 -3.59 3.69 5.74
CA ASN A 255 -3.15 2.94 4.56
C ASN A 255 -1.70 3.25 4.16
N ILE A 256 -1.03 4.13 4.90
CA ILE A 256 0.42 4.39 4.81
C ILE A 256 1.09 4.11 6.15
N CYS A 257 2.29 3.53 6.12
CA CYS A 257 3.07 3.20 7.30
C CYS A 257 4.12 4.29 7.60
N LEU A 258 4.54 4.40 8.86
CA LEU A 258 5.56 5.38 9.24
C LEU A 258 6.89 5.16 8.49
N ASP A 259 7.23 3.91 8.17
CA ASP A 259 8.44 3.55 7.45
C ASP A 259 8.33 3.68 5.93
N GLY A 260 7.18 4.15 5.40
CA GLY A 260 6.92 4.37 3.98
C GLY A 260 6.14 3.25 3.28
N LYS A 261 5.97 2.09 3.91
CA LYS A 261 5.20 0.97 3.32
C LYS A 261 3.73 1.34 3.12
N TRP A 262 3.13 0.83 2.06
CA TRP A 262 1.68 0.93 1.84
C TRP A 262 0.95 -0.33 2.30
N ILE A 263 -0.35 -0.21 2.56
CA ILE A 263 -1.23 -1.32 2.95
C ILE A 263 -2.67 -1.02 2.52
N ASP A 264 -3.48 -2.08 2.36
CA ASP A 264 -4.90 -2.04 1.96
C ASP A 264 -5.09 -1.75 0.46
N PHE A 265 -4.84 -2.78 -0.35
CA PHE A 265 -4.68 -2.67 -1.80
C PHE A 265 -5.97 -2.90 -2.59
N GLY A 266 -7.13 -2.88 -1.92
CA GLY A 266 -8.42 -3.21 -2.55
C GLY A 266 -8.75 -2.34 -3.76
N THR A 267 -8.30 -1.09 -3.77
CA THR A 267 -8.46 -0.14 -4.87
C THR A 267 -7.21 0.01 -5.74
N MET A 268 -6.07 -0.58 -5.37
CA MET A 268 -4.82 -0.33 -6.09
C MET A 268 -4.84 -0.96 -7.49
N SER A 269 -4.33 -0.23 -8.49
CA SER A 269 -4.27 -0.70 -9.88
C SER A 269 -3.14 -0.01 -10.64
N SER A 270 -2.62 -0.65 -11.69
CA SER A 270 -1.94 0.08 -12.75
C SER A 270 -2.96 0.78 -13.66
N ILE A 271 -2.58 1.93 -14.21
CA ILE A 271 -3.37 2.71 -15.15
C ILE A 271 -2.75 2.55 -16.54
N GLY A 272 -3.59 2.20 -17.51
CA GLY A 272 -3.16 2.01 -18.89
C GLY A 272 -2.67 3.29 -19.56
N ARG A 273 -3.01 4.48 -19.06
CA ARG A 273 -2.61 5.78 -19.62
C ARG A 273 -2.19 6.79 -18.56
N HIS A 274 -1.41 7.79 -18.95
CA HIS A 274 -1.16 9.00 -18.13
C HIS A 274 -2.36 9.95 -18.25
N CYS A 275 -3.42 9.68 -17.49
CA CYS A 275 -4.64 10.48 -17.45
C CYS A 275 -5.14 10.62 -16.01
N ASN A 276 -6.04 11.59 -15.79
CA ASN A 276 -6.68 11.72 -14.50
C ASN A 276 -7.77 10.67 -14.35
N VAL A 277 -7.66 9.85 -13.30
CA VAL A 277 -8.62 8.79 -13.00
C VAL A 277 -9.04 8.88 -11.54
N ILE A 278 -10.35 8.73 -11.30
CA ILE A 278 -10.91 8.53 -9.95
C ILE A 278 -11.45 7.11 -9.87
N ILE A 279 -10.96 6.35 -8.89
CA ILE A 279 -11.36 4.95 -8.68
C ILE A 279 -12.23 4.76 -7.44
N ALA A 280 -12.29 5.76 -6.56
CA ALA A 280 -13.13 5.74 -5.37
C ALA A 280 -13.81 7.10 -5.19
N ARG A 281 -15.13 7.10 -4.95
CA ARG A 281 -15.90 8.34 -4.75
C ARG A 281 -15.35 9.13 -3.55
N GLY A 282 -15.17 10.43 -3.73
CA GLY A 282 -14.67 11.33 -2.69
C GLY A 282 -13.15 11.22 -2.44
N LYS A 283 -12.41 10.54 -3.31
CA LYS A 283 -10.94 10.48 -3.30
C LYS A 283 -10.35 11.36 -4.39
N ASP A 284 -9.11 11.78 -4.17
CA ASP A 284 -8.36 12.58 -5.13
C ASP A 284 -8.07 11.74 -6.40
N PRO A 285 -8.11 12.33 -7.61
CA PRO A 285 -7.71 11.63 -8.82
C PRO A 285 -6.20 11.31 -8.82
N PHE A 286 -5.78 10.40 -9.69
CA PHE A 286 -4.39 9.93 -9.83
C PHE A 286 -3.32 11.03 -9.74
N TRP A 287 -3.41 12.10 -10.54
CA TRP A 287 -2.39 13.17 -10.51
C TRP A 287 -2.39 13.97 -9.21
N MET A 288 -3.49 13.93 -8.47
CA MET A 288 -3.68 14.62 -7.19
C MET A 288 -3.47 13.70 -5.98
N GLU A 289 -3.08 12.43 -6.16
CA GLU A 289 -2.75 11.52 -5.06
C GLU A 289 -1.71 12.08 -4.05
N PRO A 290 -0.70 12.89 -4.46
CA PRO A 290 0.18 13.60 -3.51
C PRO A 290 -0.57 14.55 -2.56
N ASN A 291 -1.73 15.09 -2.96
CA ASN A 291 -2.56 15.90 -2.07
C ASN A 291 -3.15 15.06 -0.93
N SER A 292 -3.37 13.75 -1.14
CA SER A 292 -3.76 12.85 -0.06
C SER A 292 -2.63 12.72 0.97
N ILE A 293 -1.36 12.68 0.56
CA ILE A 293 -0.22 12.73 1.50
C ILE A 293 -0.17 14.05 2.26
N ALA A 294 -0.40 15.18 1.58
CA ALA A 294 -0.46 16.48 2.23
C ALA A 294 -1.53 16.54 3.33
N LYS A 295 -2.74 16.01 3.06
CA LYS A 295 -3.83 15.89 4.04
C LYS A 295 -3.46 14.97 5.21
N ILE A 296 -2.74 13.88 4.94
CA ILE A 296 -2.23 12.98 5.98
C ILE A 296 -1.24 13.71 6.89
N ILE A 297 -0.31 14.48 6.34
CA ILE A 297 0.66 15.29 7.11
C ILE A 297 -0.08 16.29 7.99
N ASP A 298 -1.01 17.06 7.43
CA ASP A 298 -1.81 18.04 8.18
C ASP A 298 -2.55 17.40 9.36
N SER A 299 -3.28 16.31 9.09
CA SER A 299 -4.05 15.61 10.12
C SER A 299 -3.15 14.97 11.19
N PHE A 300 -2.00 14.43 10.79
CA PHE A 300 -1.02 13.87 11.71
C PHE A 300 -0.41 14.96 12.60
N LEU A 301 0.04 16.08 12.03
CA LEU A 301 0.60 17.22 12.76
C LEU A 301 -0.41 17.83 13.72
N TYR A 302 -1.68 17.91 13.34
CA TYR A 302 -2.75 18.33 14.25
C TYR A 302 -2.80 17.50 15.53
N ASN A 303 -2.72 16.18 15.40
CA ASN A 303 -2.69 15.31 16.57
C ASN A 303 -1.32 15.38 17.28
N ALA A 304 -0.22 15.47 16.54
CA ALA A 304 1.10 15.45 17.13
C ALA A 304 1.46 16.70 17.91
N ASN A 305 1.17 17.88 17.38
CA ASN A 305 1.29 19.16 18.07
C ASN A 305 0.42 19.21 19.33
N LYS A 306 -0.75 18.58 19.30
CA LYS A 306 -1.69 18.60 20.43
C LYS A 306 -1.31 17.64 21.56
N TYR A 307 -0.71 16.49 21.25
CA TYR A 307 -0.55 15.40 22.22
C TYR A 307 0.88 14.92 22.45
N TYR A 308 1.79 15.13 21.50
CA TYR A 308 3.13 14.52 21.53
C TYR A 308 4.25 15.53 21.64
N PHE A 309 4.22 16.60 20.85
CA PHE A 309 5.30 17.58 20.81
C PHE A 309 5.18 18.59 21.94
N GLN A 310 6.33 18.99 22.49
CA GLN A 310 6.39 20.03 23.53
C GLN A 310 6.18 21.41 22.89
N GLU A 311 6.89 21.66 21.80
CA GLU A 311 6.71 22.83 20.95
C GLU A 311 5.97 22.41 19.67
N PRO A 312 4.89 23.12 19.29
CA PRO A 312 4.17 22.80 18.06
C PRO A 312 5.01 23.14 16.83
N LEU A 313 4.99 22.25 15.84
CA LEU A 313 5.61 22.46 14.54
C LEU A 313 4.72 23.29 13.62
N ASP A 314 5.34 24.12 12.79
CA ASP A 314 4.66 24.92 11.78
C ASP A 314 4.24 24.07 10.58
N TYR A 315 2.94 24.03 10.30
CA TYR A 315 2.35 23.17 9.27
C TYR A 315 2.88 23.52 7.88
N LEU A 316 3.08 24.81 7.59
CA LEU A 316 3.55 25.25 6.28
C LEU A 316 5.00 24.83 6.03
N SER A 317 5.87 24.95 7.04
CA SER A 317 7.25 24.47 7.00
C SER A 317 7.33 22.96 6.75
N GLU A 318 6.55 22.17 7.47
CA GLU A 318 6.53 20.71 7.33
C GLU A 318 5.99 20.29 5.95
N PHE A 319 4.93 20.95 5.48
CA PHE A 319 4.38 20.73 4.14
C PHE A 319 5.38 21.08 3.03
N ASN A 320 6.08 22.23 3.16
CA ASN A 320 7.11 22.64 2.20
C ASN A 320 8.29 21.66 2.18
N THR A 321 8.61 21.06 3.32
CA THR A 321 9.62 20.01 3.42
C THR A 321 9.20 18.76 2.65
N PHE A 322 7.97 18.26 2.85
CA PHE A 322 7.42 17.17 2.03
C PHE A 322 7.42 17.51 0.53
N LYS A 323 6.95 18.70 0.17
CA LYS A 323 6.88 19.13 -1.22
C LYS A 323 8.26 19.17 -1.88
N THR A 324 9.28 19.63 -1.16
CA THR A 324 10.66 19.63 -1.65
C THR A 324 11.14 18.22 -1.98
N PHE A 325 10.88 17.25 -1.10
CA PHE A 325 11.19 15.84 -1.39
C PHE A 325 10.40 15.31 -2.58
N TYR A 326 9.10 15.58 -2.63
CA TYR A 326 8.24 15.11 -3.72
C TYR A 326 8.69 15.67 -5.07
N ASP A 327 8.93 16.97 -5.18
CA ASP A 327 9.39 17.62 -6.41
C ASP A 327 10.74 17.04 -6.89
N PHE A 328 11.63 16.69 -5.95
CA PHE A 328 12.89 16.02 -6.26
C PHE A 328 12.68 14.60 -6.80
N TYR A 329 11.91 13.77 -6.09
CA TYR A 329 11.68 12.38 -6.49
C TYR A 329 10.82 12.26 -7.75
N ALA A 330 9.82 13.11 -7.94
CA ALA A 330 8.98 13.12 -9.13
C ALA A 330 9.83 13.34 -10.39
N LYS A 331 10.79 14.27 -10.31
CA LYS A 331 11.72 14.54 -11.42
C LYS A 331 12.63 13.37 -11.73
N ILE A 332 13.17 12.71 -10.72
CA ILE A 332 14.09 11.59 -10.94
C ILE A 332 13.32 10.36 -11.42
N ASN A 333 12.18 10.06 -10.81
CA ASN A 333 11.43 8.85 -11.09
C ASN A 333 10.77 8.87 -12.48
N ILE A 334 10.31 10.02 -12.98
CA ILE A 334 9.76 10.12 -14.34
C ILE A 334 10.82 9.86 -15.42
N LEU A 335 12.03 10.40 -15.24
CA LEU A 335 13.17 10.13 -16.12
C LEU A 335 13.54 8.66 -16.05
N LYS A 336 13.62 8.10 -14.83
CA LYS A 336 13.93 6.68 -14.65
C LYS A 336 12.89 5.78 -15.31
N ALA A 337 11.61 6.06 -15.14
CA ALA A 337 10.53 5.29 -15.73
C ALA A 337 10.61 5.27 -17.27
N LEU A 338 11.06 6.38 -17.87
CA LEU A 338 11.29 6.52 -19.31
C LEU A 338 12.58 5.85 -19.83
N GLY A 339 13.37 5.22 -18.96
CA GLY A 339 14.65 4.61 -19.31
C GLY A 339 15.82 5.61 -19.37
N ILE A 340 15.63 6.86 -18.96
CA ILE A 340 16.69 7.86 -18.90
C ILE A 340 17.46 7.67 -17.59
N ARG A 341 18.73 7.27 -17.69
CA ARG A 341 19.62 7.02 -16.53
C ARG A 341 20.78 7.99 -16.53
N PHE A 342 21.20 8.43 -15.36
CA PHE A 342 22.41 9.23 -15.20
C PHE A 342 23.64 8.32 -15.14
N ILE A 343 24.67 8.64 -15.93
CA ILE A 343 25.99 8.01 -15.85
C ILE A 343 26.68 8.67 -14.64
N LYS A 344 27.13 7.88 -13.64
CA LYS A 344 27.51 8.30 -12.26
C LYS A 344 28.30 9.64 -12.12
N ASP A 345 28.22 10.22 -10.92
CA ASP A 345 28.71 11.56 -10.47
C ASP A 345 27.77 12.73 -10.79
N TYR A 346 26.48 12.56 -10.50
CA TYR A 346 25.52 13.67 -10.60
C TYR A 346 25.71 14.67 -9.44
N ASN A 347 26.26 15.83 -9.78
CA ASN A 347 26.40 17.04 -8.98
C ASN A 347 25.07 17.84 -8.96
N PRO A 348 24.66 18.46 -7.83
CA PRO A 348 23.54 19.42 -7.80
C PRO A 348 23.60 20.57 -8.83
N GLU A 349 24.73 20.81 -9.50
CA GLU A 349 24.94 21.80 -10.58
C GLU A 349 24.38 21.46 -11.98
N PHE A 350 23.72 20.32 -12.21
CA PHE A 350 23.06 20.03 -13.52
C PHE A 350 21.69 20.74 -13.69
N THR A 351 21.60 21.95 -13.16
CA THR A 351 20.43 22.64 -12.61
C THR A 351 19.45 23.24 -13.62
N SER A 352 19.75 23.25 -14.92
CA SER A 352 18.85 23.87 -15.90
C SER A 352 18.41 22.90 -17.00
N GLN A 353 19.32 22.21 -17.69
CA GLN A 353 18.93 21.35 -18.82
C GLN A 353 18.13 20.12 -18.37
N VAL A 354 18.50 19.49 -17.26
CA VAL A 354 17.75 18.37 -16.69
C VAL A 354 16.39 18.84 -16.17
N ASN A 355 16.34 20.01 -15.53
CA ASN A 355 15.07 20.62 -15.10
C ASN A 355 14.18 20.95 -16.31
N SER A 356 14.72 21.54 -17.38
CA SER A 356 14.00 21.81 -18.63
C SER A 356 13.48 20.53 -19.28
N LEU A 357 14.32 19.49 -19.39
CA LEU A 357 13.92 18.18 -19.92
C LEU A 357 12.78 17.59 -19.10
N THR A 358 12.92 17.59 -17.79
CA THR A 358 11.93 17.00 -16.88
C THR A 358 10.62 17.78 -16.93
N ASN A 359 10.67 19.11 -16.97
CA ASN A 359 9.48 19.96 -17.12
C ASN A 359 8.78 19.69 -18.46
N LEU A 360 9.53 19.59 -19.57
CA LEU A 360 8.95 19.26 -20.88
C LEU A 360 8.29 17.88 -20.88
N ILE A 361 8.95 16.88 -20.31
CA ILE A 361 8.39 15.53 -20.17
C ILE A 361 7.13 15.56 -19.30
N TYR A 362 7.18 16.24 -18.15
CA TYR A 362 6.04 16.37 -17.25
C TYR A 362 4.86 17.04 -17.96
N THR A 363 5.09 18.18 -18.63
CA THR A 363 4.09 18.84 -19.46
C THR A 363 3.53 17.91 -20.53
N TYR A 364 4.38 17.14 -21.20
CA TYR A 364 3.96 16.19 -22.23
C TYR A 364 3.07 15.08 -21.69
N LEU A 365 3.41 14.49 -20.52
CA LEU A 365 2.57 13.48 -19.88
C LEU A 365 1.23 14.06 -19.38
N HIS A 366 1.17 15.38 -19.15
CA HIS A 366 -0.03 16.08 -18.68
C HIS A 366 -0.92 16.64 -19.78
N ILE A 367 -0.57 16.49 -21.07
CA ILE A 367 -1.37 17.03 -22.19
C ILE A 367 -2.84 16.56 -22.14
N ASN A 368 -3.10 15.36 -21.60
CA ASN A 368 -4.44 14.79 -21.46
C ASN A 368 -4.91 14.72 -19.99
N SER A 369 -4.34 15.54 -19.11
CA SER A 369 -4.66 15.50 -17.67
C SER A 369 -5.96 16.22 -17.30
N GLU A 370 -6.52 17.04 -18.20
CA GLU A 370 -7.75 17.81 -17.93
C GLU A 370 -9.02 16.94 -17.96
N GLU A 371 -9.00 15.81 -18.66
CA GLU A 371 -10.11 14.84 -18.66
C GLU A 371 -9.97 13.87 -17.49
N CYS A 372 -10.94 13.92 -16.58
CA CYS A 372 -11.02 13.01 -15.43
C CYS A 372 -12.02 11.88 -15.73
N PHE A 373 -11.54 10.64 -15.75
CA PHE A 373 -12.34 9.46 -16.03
C PHE A 373 -12.76 8.74 -14.74
N PHE A 374 -13.97 8.22 -14.73
CA PHE A 374 -14.42 7.27 -13.71
C PHE A 374 -14.17 5.84 -14.21
N GLY A 375 -13.35 5.08 -13.47
CA GLY A 375 -12.86 3.76 -13.89
C GLY A 375 -11.45 3.78 -14.50
N ILE A 376 -10.81 2.61 -14.62
CA ILE A 376 -9.37 2.51 -14.93
C ILE A 376 -9.19 2.13 -16.40
N PRO A 377 -8.66 3.01 -17.26
CA PRO A 377 -8.47 2.67 -18.66
C PRO A 377 -7.46 1.54 -18.83
N LEU A 378 -7.76 0.63 -19.77
CA LEU A 378 -6.78 -0.35 -20.28
C LEU A 378 -5.69 0.35 -21.07
N PHE A 379 -4.54 -0.30 -21.18
CA PHE A 379 -3.41 0.23 -21.93
C PHE A 379 -3.68 0.28 -23.43
N ASP A 380 -3.16 1.34 -24.05
CA ASP A 380 -2.94 1.34 -25.47
C ASP A 380 -1.62 2.02 -25.85
N LYS A 381 -1.23 1.82 -27.10
CA LYS A 381 -0.01 2.39 -27.68
C LYS A 381 -0.13 3.89 -27.99
N SER A 382 -1.29 4.51 -27.77
CA SER A 382 -1.50 5.95 -27.97
C SER A 382 -1.15 6.78 -26.74
N THR A 383 -0.81 6.12 -25.63
CA THR A 383 -0.47 6.81 -24.38
C THR A 383 0.76 7.72 -24.54
N PRO A 384 0.75 8.92 -23.92
CA PRO A 384 1.88 9.84 -23.98
C PRO A 384 3.21 9.17 -23.59
N ALA A 385 3.21 8.38 -22.51
CA ALA A 385 4.44 7.69 -22.07
C ALA A 385 5.00 6.69 -23.09
N TYR A 386 4.14 5.86 -23.68
CA TYR A 386 4.60 4.92 -24.70
C TYR A 386 5.11 5.68 -25.94
N LYS A 387 4.37 6.71 -26.38
CA LYS A 387 4.74 7.52 -27.54
C LYS A 387 6.08 8.24 -27.34
N ILE A 388 6.29 8.90 -26.21
CA ILE A 388 7.56 9.60 -25.97
C ILE A 388 8.72 8.61 -25.83
N HIS A 389 8.51 7.45 -25.20
CA HIS A 389 9.57 6.44 -25.09
C HIS A 389 9.96 5.85 -26.46
N THR A 390 9.01 5.57 -27.36
CA THR A 390 9.34 5.08 -28.71
C THR A 390 10.02 6.13 -29.57
N ILE A 391 9.68 7.42 -29.37
CA ILE A 391 10.38 8.55 -29.98
C ILE A 391 11.83 8.63 -29.47
N ILE A 392 12.05 8.51 -28.15
CA ILE A 392 13.39 8.51 -27.54
C ILE A 392 14.27 7.40 -28.12
N LEU A 393 13.70 6.22 -28.39
CA LEU A 393 14.41 5.10 -29.00
C LEU A 393 14.60 5.23 -30.54
N GLY A 394 14.12 6.31 -31.15
CA GLY A 394 14.21 6.51 -32.60
C GLY A 394 13.31 5.59 -33.42
N LEU A 395 12.33 4.92 -32.80
CA LEU A 395 11.41 4.00 -33.47
C LEU A 395 10.28 4.73 -34.21
N VAL A 396 9.97 5.95 -33.78
CA VAL A 396 8.91 6.80 -34.35
C VAL A 396 9.42 8.24 -34.43
N LEU A 397 9.01 8.98 -35.47
CA LEU A 397 9.37 10.38 -35.63
C LEU A 397 8.52 11.30 -34.73
N PRO A 398 9.09 12.38 -34.18
CA PRO A 398 8.33 13.38 -33.45
C PRO A 398 7.34 14.10 -34.36
N THR A 399 6.11 14.21 -33.89
CA THR A 399 4.97 14.85 -34.55
C THR A 399 4.66 16.24 -33.98
N GLN A 400 5.10 16.53 -32.75
CA GLN A 400 4.85 17.80 -32.05
C GLN A 400 6.17 18.53 -31.73
N ASN A 401 6.12 19.86 -31.58
CA ASN A 401 7.31 20.65 -31.24
C ASN A 401 7.90 20.27 -29.87
N ILE A 402 7.05 19.97 -28.89
CA ILE A 402 7.50 19.51 -27.56
C ILE A 402 8.28 18.19 -27.65
N GLU A 403 7.87 17.27 -28.52
CA GLU A 403 8.55 16.00 -28.76
C GLU A 403 9.94 16.24 -29.37
N LYS A 404 10.05 17.16 -30.35
CA LYS A 404 11.34 17.55 -30.95
C LYS A 404 12.30 18.12 -29.91
N HIS A 405 11.85 19.06 -29.08
CA HIS A 405 12.67 19.66 -28.03
C HIS A 405 13.15 18.65 -26.98
N ILE A 406 12.31 17.67 -26.62
CA ILE A 406 12.72 16.57 -25.72
C ILE A 406 13.88 15.78 -26.33
N ILE A 407 13.78 15.39 -27.61
CA ILE A 407 14.85 14.64 -28.29
C ILE A 407 16.14 15.45 -28.39
N GLU A 408 16.04 16.73 -28.74
CA GLU A 408 17.21 17.62 -28.83
C GLU A 408 17.96 17.69 -27.50
N LEU A 409 17.24 17.86 -26.39
CA LEU A 409 17.83 17.86 -25.05
C LEU A 409 18.42 16.50 -24.69
N ILE A 410 17.74 15.39 -24.96
CA ILE A 410 18.25 14.05 -24.69
C ILE A 410 19.54 13.80 -25.48
N THR A 411 19.54 14.08 -26.77
CA THR A 411 20.72 13.92 -27.65
C THR A 411 21.90 14.75 -27.15
N LYS A 412 21.63 15.99 -26.70
CA LYS A 412 22.65 16.87 -26.13
C LYS A 412 23.20 16.34 -24.81
N LEU A 413 22.36 15.80 -23.93
CA LEU A 413 22.79 15.25 -22.65
C LEU A 413 23.53 13.92 -22.82
N GLU A 414 23.09 13.07 -23.75
CA GLU A 414 23.71 11.78 -24.06
C GLU A 414 25.08 11.96 -24.75
N SER A 415 25.20 12.86 -25.73
CA SER A 415 26.49 13.18 -26.38
C SER A 415 27.53 13.75 -25.39
N ARG A 416 27.06 14.38 -24.31
CA ARG A 416 27.89 14.84 -23.18
C ARG A 416 28.15 13.76 -22.14
N ARG A 417 27.66 12.53 -22.34
CA ARG A 417 27.72 11.41 -21.39
C ARG A 417 27.14 11.74 -20.01
N ILE A 418 26.11 12.58 -19.97
CA ILE A 418 25.38 12.90 -18.72
C ILE A 418 24.30 11.85 -18.47
N ILE A 419 23.63 11.43 -19.53
CA ILE A 419 22.61 10.38 -19.49
C ILE A 419 22.94 9.24 -20.43
N THR A 420 22.27 8.12 -20.21
CA THR A 420 22.15 7.00 -21.14
C THR A 420 20.68 6.58 -21.23
N ILE A 421 20.29 6.02 -22.36
CA ILE A 421 18.94 5.52 -22.61
C ILE A 421 18.93 4.00 -22.48
N GLN A 422 18.01 3.50 -21.65
CA GLN A 422 17.69 2.09 -21.44
C GLN A 422 16.22 1.82 -21.79
N LYS A 423 15.75 0.58 -21.59
CA LYS A 423 14.33 0.24 -21.77
C LYS A 423 13.47 0.98 -20.74
N THR A 424 12.21 1.19 -21.04
CA THR A 424 11.25 1.70 -20.04
C THR A 424 10.91 0.63 -19.00
N SER A 425 10.66 1.05 -17.75
CA SER A 425 10.15 0.20 -16.66
C SER A 425 8.67 0.46 -16.36
N MET A 426 7.91 1.02 -17.30
CA MET A 426 6.57 1.54 -17.03
C MET A 426 5.41 0.57 -17.27
N ASN A 427 5.60 -0.53 -17.99
CA ASN A 427 4.48 -1.37 -18.38
C ASN A 427 4.10 -2.36 -17.26
N TYR A 428 3.13 -1.97 -16.45
CA TYR A 428 2.53 -2.80 -15.40
C TYR A 428 1.09 -3.19 -15.72
N ASP A 429 0.67 -3.23 -16.99
CA ASP A 429 -0.74 -3.39 -17.35
C ASP A 429 -1.34 -4.74 -16.94
N PHE A 430 -0.49 -5.73 -16.73
CA PHE A 430 -0.89 -7.02 -16.15
C PHE A 430 -1.37 -6.91 -14.69
N LEU A 431 -1.13 -5.77 -14.05
CA LEU A 431 -1.63 -5.38 -12.72
C LEU A 431 -2.86 -4.45 -12.79
N ASN A 432 -3.44 -4.27 -13.97
CA ASN A 432 -4.65 -3.49 -14.10
C ASN A 432 -5.81 -4.24 -13.44
N VAL A 433 -6.68 -3.51 -12.74
CA VAL A 433 -7.78 -4.11 -11.97
C VAL A 433 -8.69 -4.98 -12.83
N ASP A 434 -9.01 -4.56 -14.06
CA ASP A 434 -9.90 -5.32 -14.96
C ASP A 434 -9.21 -6.61 -15.44
N VAL A 435 -7.89 -6.58 -15.60
CA VAL A 435 -7.09 -7.77 -15.96
C VAL A 435 -7.07 -8.76 -14.80
N ILE A 436 -6.76 -8.28 -13.59
CA ILE A 436 -6.73 -9.11 -12.38
C ILE A 436 -8.13 -9.69 -12.09
N GLU A 437 -9.18 -8.87 -12.14
CA GLU A 437 -10.55 -9.32 -11.84
C GLU A 437 -11.05 -10.33 -12.88
N LYS A 438 -10.74 -10.15 -14.16
CA LYS A 438 -11.07 -11.15 -15.19
C LYS A 438 -10.37 -12.50 -14.99
N GLU A 439 -9.11 -12.49 -14.53
CA GLU A 439 -8.39 -13.72 -14.20
C GLU A 439 -9.00 -14.40 -12.96
N ILE A 440 -9.41 -13.62 -11.96
CA ILE A 440 -10.12 -14.14 -10.78
C ILE A 440 -11.46 -14.77 -11.18
N ASP A 441 -12.27 -14.08 -11.98
CA ASP A 441 -13.55 -14.58 -12.49
C ASP A 441 -13.38 -15.91 -13.23
N PHE A 442 -12.29 -16.04 -13.99
CA PHE A 442 -11.95 -17.28 -14.69
C PHE A 442 -11.63 -18.41 -13.71
N ILE A 443 -10.81 -18.17 -12.68
CA ILE A 443 -10.51 -19.15 -11.63
C ILE A 443 -11.79 -19.57 -10.88
N GLU A 444 -12.66 -18.61 -10.55
CA GLU A 444 -13.94 -18.89 -9.90
C GLU A 444 -14.87 -19.76 -10.77
N SER A 445 -14.83 -19.58 -12.10
CA SER A 445 -15.69 -20.31 -13.04
C SER A 445 -15.35 -21.80 -13.22
N ILE A 446 -14.09 -22.19 -12.98
CA ILE A 446 -13.63 -23.58 -13.16
C ILE A 446 -13.65 -24.31 -11.82
N SER A 447 -12.87 -23.81 -10.85
CA SER A 447 -12.85 -24.20 -9.44
C SER A 447 -11.74 -23.41 -8.77
N ILE A 448 -11.99 -22.83 -7.60
CA ILE A 448 -10.92 -22.16 -6.84
C ILE A 448 -10.04 -23.24 -6.21
N ASP A 449 -8.85 -23.46 -6.76
CA ASP A 449 -7.82 -24.35 -6.21
C ASP A 449 -6.49 -23.66 -5.93
N TYR A 450 -5.66 -24.33 -5.13
CA TYR A 450 -4.39 -23.77 -4.64
C TYR A 450 -3.42 -23.49 -5.79
N GLU A 451 -3.29 -24.41 -6.75
CA GLU A 451 -2.34 -24.28 -7.85
C GLU A 451 -2.74 -23.12 -8.77
N SER A 452 -4.03 -23.01 -9.12
CA SER A 452 -4.53 -21.91 -9.96
C SER A 452 -4.26 -20.52 -9.35
N VAL A 453 -4.44 -20.37 -8.03
CA VAL A 453 -4.19 -19.10 -7.33
C VAL A 453 -2.68 -18.83 -7.19
N VAL A 454 -1.88 -19.87 -6.92
CA VAL A 454 -0.41 -19.78 -6.86
C VAL A 454 0.18 -19.37 -8.20
N ASP A 455 -0.22 -20.01 -9.29
CA ASP A 455 0.25 -19.70 -10.64
C ASP A 455 -0.04 -18.25 -11.02
N MET A 456 -1.27 -17.79 -10.78
CA MET A 456 -1.64 -16.40 -11.06
C MET A 456 -0.78 -15.42 -10.27
N ILE A 457 -0.67 -15.58 -8.94
CA ILE A 457 0.10 -14.65 -8.10
C ILE A 457 1.59 -14.68 -8.49
N ASN A 458 2.17 -15.86 -8.72
CA ASN A 458 3.56 -16.02 -9.12
C ASN A 458 3.84 -15.41 -10.50
N GLU A 459 2.92 -15.52 -11.46
CA GLU A 459 3.05 -14.86 -12.76
C GLU A 459 3.14 -13.34 -12.58
N LYS A 460 2.27 -12.74 -11.75
CA LYS A 460 2.31 -11.28 -11.48
C LYS A 460 3.63 -10.88 -10.83
N ILE A 461 4.11 -11.64 -9.85
CA ILE A 461 5.39 -11.39 -9.17
C ILE A 461 6.55 -11.49 -10.17
N PHE A 462 6.58 -12.54 -10.99
CA PHE A 462 7.63 -12.76 -11.99
C PHE A 462 7.68 -11.61 -13.00
N ARG A 463 6.53 -11.25 -13.57
CA ARG A 463 6.44 -10.15 -14.54
C ARG A 463 6.79 -8.79 -13.93
N ALA A 464 6.44 -8.56 -12.67
CA ALA A 464 6.87 -7.35 -11.96
C ALA A 464 8.40 -7.30 -11.80
N LYS A 465 9.03 -8.43 -11.45
CA LYS A 465 10.49 -8.53 -11.40
C LYS A 465 11.10 -8.27 -12.79
N GLU A 466 10.56 -8.84 -13.86
CA GLU A 466 11.05 -8.58 -15.21
C GLU A 466 10.98 -7.09 -15.58
N VAL A 467 9.85 -6.42 -15.34
CA VAL A 467 9.68 -5.00 -15.68
C VAL A 467 10.58 -4.11 -14.83
N PHE A 468 10.72 -4.41 -13.54
CA PHE A 468 11.55 -3.64 -12.62
C PHE A 468 13.05 -3.84 -12.88
N HIS A 469 13.49 -5.09 -13.11
CA HIS A 469 14.89 -5.46 -13.33
C HIS A 469 15.35 -5.44 -14.79
N ALA A 470 14.46 -5.17 -15.77
CA ALA A 470 14.84 -4.99 -17.18
C ALA A 470 15.89 -3.88 -17.41
N ASN A 471 16.26 -3.14 -16.37
CA ASN A 471 17.18 -2.01 -16.38
C ASN A 471 18.11 -2.03 -15.14
N PRO A 472 19.16 -2.88 -15.12
CA PRO A 472 20.18 -2.88 -14.07
C PRO A 472 21.00 -1.58 -14.02
#